data_AF-A0A212PFJ5-F1
#
_entry.id   AF-A0A212PFJ5-F1
#
_cell.length_a   1.000
_cell.length_b   1.000
_cell.length_c   1.000
_cell.angle_alpha   90.00
_cell.angle_beta   90.00
_cell.angle_gamma   90.00
#
_symmetry.space_group_name_H-M   'P 1'
#
loop_
_entity.id
_entity.type
_entity.pdbx_description
1 polymer ?
#
loop_
_entity_poly.entity_id
_entity_poly.type
_entity_poly.pdbx_seq_one_letter_code
_entity_poly.pdbx_strand_id
1 'polypeptide(L)' 'MYETPEQYLEIVKREVRKLEDICHCRIFDGENNFCPRCGEYGTWDIETKGFVDEYGNSIYYSTVYYEWRCRICDIRRCN' A
#
# COMPACT_ATOMS: atom_id res chain seq x y z
N MET A 1 1.88 -16.92 9.51
CA MET A 1 1.33 -17.72 8.40
C MET A 1 1.77 -17.01 7.14
N TYR A 2 2.61 -17.62 6.30
CA TYR A 2 3.07 -16.96 5.07
C TYR A 2 1.99 -17.17 4.00
N GLU A 3 1.23 -16.12 3.69
CA GLU A 3 0.27 -16.16 2.61
C GLU A 3 0.98 -16.33 1.25
N THR A 4 0.34 -16.99 0.29
CA THR A 4 0.88 -17.04 -1.08
C THR A 4 0.75 -15.67 -1.75
N PRO A 5 1.51 -15.40 -2.82
CA PRO A 5 1.34 -14.16 -3.60
C PRO A 5 -0.10 -13.94 -4.07
N GLU A 6 -0.81 -15.00 -4.46
CA GLU A 6 -2.20 -14.92 -4.90
C GLU A 6 -3.14 -14.55 -3.74
N GLN A 7 -2.96 -15.18 -2.57
CA GLN A 7 -3.75 -14.87 -1.38
C GLN A 7 -3.53 -13.42 -0.93
N TYR A 8 -2.28 -12.95 -0.97
CA TYR A 8 -1.96 -11.55 -0.71
C TYR A 8 -2.74 -10.64 -1.67
N LEU A 9 -2.63 -10.89 -2.98
CA LEU A 9 -3.26 -10.06 -4.00
C LEU A 9 -4.79 -10.02 -3.85
N GLU A 10 -5.42 -11.14 -3.48
CA GLU A 10 -6.87 -11.19 -3.20
C GLU A 10 -7.26 -10.30 -2.01
N ILE A 11 -6.46 -10.34 -0.93
CA ILE A 11 -6.68 -9.48 0.25
C ILE A 11 -6.51 -8.02 -0.15
N VAL A 12 -5.42 -7.66 -0.81
CA VAL A 12 -5.16 -6.26 -1.17
C VAL A 12 -6.22 -5.73 -2.14
N LYS A 13 -6.62 -6.51 -3.16
CA LYS A 13 -7.70 -6.11 -4.08
C LYS A 13 -9.02 -5.81 -3.35
N ARG A 14 -9.33 -6.54 -2.26
CA ARG A 14 -10.49 -6.26 -1.43
C ARG A 14 -10.35 -4.94 -0.68
N GLU A 15 -9.18 -4.69 -0.11
CA GLU A 15 -8.93 -3.46 0.64
C GLU A 15 -8.81 -2.23 -0.27
N VAL A 16 -8.28 -2.38 -1.49
CA VAL A 16 -8.27 -1.35 -2.52
C VAL A 16 -9.69 -0.92 -2.83
N ARG A 17 -10.61 -1.86 -3.12
CA ARG A 17 -12.01 -1.54 -3.40
C ARG A 17 -12.66 -0.73 -2.28
N LYS A 18 -12.42 -1.10 -1.02
CA LYS A 18 -12.92 -0.33 0.13
C LYS A 18 -12.37 1.09 0.13
N LEU A 19 -11.08 1.27 -0.16
CA LEU A 19 -10.47 2.59 -0.21
C LEU A 19 -11.00 3.42 -1.39
N GLU A 20 -11.16 2.81 -2.57
CA GLU A 20 -11.77 3.43 -3.75
C GLU A 20 -13.20 3.93 -3.45
N ASP A 21 -13.98 3.12 -2.73
CA ASP A 21 -15.35 3.48 -2.32
C ASP A 21 -15.36 4.66 -1.34
N ILE A 22 -14.40 4.73 -0.41
CA ILE A 22 -14.27 5.83 0.58
C ILE A 22 -13.78 7.12 -0.09
N CYS A 23 -12.79 7.01 -0.97
CA CYS A 23 -12.13 8.17 -1.59
C CYS A 23 -12.81 8.63 -2.89
N HIS A 24 -13.77 7.87 -3.41
CA HIS A 24 -14.40 8.09 -4.71
C HIS A 24 -13.39 8.24 -5.86
N CYS A 25 -12.28 7.53 -5.79
CA CYS A 25 -11.23 7.51 -6.81
C CYS A 25 -10.82 6.07 -7.14
N ARG A 26 -10.25 5.86 -8.31
CA ARG A 26 -9.62 4.58 -8.67
C ARG A 26 -8.17 4.57 -8.19
N ILE A 27 -7.68 3.40 -7.83
CA ILE A 27 -6.31 3.18 -7.38
C ILE A 27 -5.70 2.10 -8.27
N PHE A 28 -4.61 2.46 -8.95
CA PHE A 28 -3.88 1.54 -9.80
C PHE A 28 -2.50 1.20 -9.21
N ASP A 29 -2.04 -0.01 -9.46
CA ASP A 29 -0.67 -0.40 -9.12
C ASP A 29 0.32 0.44 -9.95
N GLY A 30 1.39 0.91 -9.31
CA GLY A 30 2.35 1.81 -9.94
C GLY A 30 1.89 3.28 -10.06
N GLU A 31 0.67 3.61 -9.61
CA GLU A 31 0.18 5.00 -9.65
C GLU A 31 0.75 5.82 -8.50
N ASN A 32 1.21 7.04 -8.81
CA ASN A 32 1.66 8.00 -7.80
C ASN A 32 0.47 8.69 -7.15
N ASN A 33 0.43 8.64 -5.82
CA ASN A 33 -0.59 9.33 -5.04
C ASN A 33 -0.03 9.76 -3.68
N PHE A 34 -0.86 10.43 -2.88
CA PHE A 34 -0.51 10.80 -1.53
C PHE A 34 -0.76 9.65 -0.56
N CYS A 35 0.19 9.43 0.35
CA CYS A 35 -0.05 8.60 1.50
C CYS A 35 -1.16 9.24 2.36
N PRO A 36 -2.25 8.51 2.65
CA PRO A 36 -3.37 9.06 3.44
C PRO A 36 -2.98 9.38 4.89
N ARG A 37 -1.79 8.94 5.35
CA ARG A 37 -1.34 9.09 6.73
C ARG A 37 -0.33 10.22 6.94
N CYS A 38 0.66 10.38 6.07
CA CYS A 38 1.67 11.44 6.19
C CYS A 38 1.55 12.55 5.15
N GLY A 39 0.69 12.39 4.13
CA GLY A 39 0.58 13.34 3.03
C GLY A 39 1.81 13.39 2.11
N GLU A 40 2.77 12.48 2.27
CA GLU A 40 3.91 12.36 1.36
C GLU A 40 3.49 11.60 0.10
N TYR A 41 4.05 11.98 -1.04
CA TYR A 41 3.84 11.24 -2.28
C TYR A 41 4.50 9.87 -2.22
N GLY A 42 3.81 8.86 -2.74
CA GLY A 42 4.32 7.52 -2.92
C GLY A 42 3.54 6.79 -4.00
N THR A 43 4.12 5.70 -4.48
CA THR A 43 3.53 4.85 -5.49
C THR A 43 2.70 3.76 -4.83
N TRP A 44 1.46 3.55 -5.27
CA TRP A 44 0.67 2.41 -4.80
C TRP A 44 1.33 1.11 -5.23
N ASP A 45 1.58 0.25 -4.25
CA ASP A 45 2.17 -1.08 -4.42
C ASP A 45 1.17 -2.13 -3.94
N ILE A 46 0.37 -2.59 -4.88
CA ILE A 46 -0.71 -3.55 -4.69
C ILE A 46 -0.14 -4.98 -4.72
N GLU A 47 0.95 -5.21 -5.44
CA GLU A 47 1.45 -6.55 -5.76
C GLU A 47 2.58 -7.02 -4.84
N THR A 48 3.45 -6.13 -4.35
CA THR A 48 4.77 -6.52 -3.83
C THR A 48 5.06 -6.12 -2.38
N LYS A 49 4.04 -5.83 -1.55
CA LYS A 49 4.17 -5.64 -0.08
C LYS A 49 5.16 -4.55 0.37
N GLY A 50 5.40 -3.56 -0.46
CA GLY A 50 6.34 -2.46 -0.25
C GLY A 50 7.75 -2.70 -0.80
N PHE A 51 8.02 -3.82 -1.50
CA PHE A 51 9.35 -4.22 -1.98
C PHE A 51 9.68 -3.72 -3.40
N VAL A 52 9.06 -2.64 -3.83
CA VAL A 52 9.42 -2.00 -5.10
C VAL A 52 10.65 -1.11 -4.94
N ASP A 53 11.78 -1.58 -5.47
CA ASP A 53 13.06 -0.88 -5.41
C ASP A 53 13.10 0.36 -6.32
N GLU A 54 12.25 0.41 -7.33
CA GLU A 54 12.25 1.46 -8.37
C GLU A 54 11.43 2.72 -8.01
N TYR A 55 10.50 2.64 -7.04
CA TYR A 55 9.53 3.71 -6.79
C TYR A 55 9.87 4.62 -5.60
N GLY A 56 10.99 4.39 -4.90
CA GLY A 56 11.39 5.17 -3.74
C GLY A 56 10.43 4.97 -2.55
N ASN A 57 9.34 5.74 -2.49
CA ASN A 57 8.28 5.59 -1.48
C ASN A 57 7.12 4.76 -2.04
N SER A 58 6.78 3.67 -1.34
CA SER A 58 5.67 2.80 -1.67
C SER A 58 4.54 2.90 -0.64
N ILE A 59 3.30 2.89 -1.12
CA ILE A 59 2.09 2.80 -0.31
C ILE A 59 1.51 1.40 -0.51
N TYR A 60 1.54 0.58 0.52
CA TYR A 60 1.25 -0.85 0.43
C TYR A 60 0.33 -1.30 1.57
N TYR A 61 -0.42 -2.37 1.36
CA TYR A 61 -1.24 -2.94 2.42
C TYR A 61 -0.44 -3.99 3.19
N SER A 62 -0.34 -3.82 4.51
CA SER A 62 0.31 -4.80 5.36
C SER A 62 -0.72 -5.78 5.92
N THR A 63 -0.69 -7.02 5.46
CA THR A 63 -1.54 -8.11 5.99
C THR A 63 -1.15 -8.56 7.39
N VAL A 64 0.08 -8.23 7.85
CA VAL A 64 0.54 -8.49 9.21
C VAL A 64 -0.14 -7.54 10.21
N TYR A 65 -0.30 -6.27 9.84
CA TYR A 65 -0.89 -5.24 10.70
C TYR A 65 -2.33 -4.87 10.31
N TYR A 66 -2.84 -5.46 9.23
CA TYR A 66 -4.16 -5.19 8.64
C TYR A 66 -4.42 -3.71 8.34
N GLU A 67 -3.40 -2.97 7.86
CA GLU A 67 -3.49 -1.53 7.58
C GLU A 67 -2.72 -1.12 6.33
N TRP A 68 -3.14 0.00 5.72
CA TRP A 68 -2.39 0.69 4.67
C TRP A 68 -1.18 1.41 5.27
N ARG A 69 0.01 1.10 4.77
CA ARG A 69 1.28 1.64 5.23
C ARG A 69 2.01 2.36 4.11
N CYS A 70 2.97 3.18 4.52
CA CYS A 70 3.81 3.97 3.64
C CYS A 70 5.24 3.81 4.11
N ARG A 71 6.16 3.53 3.19
CA ARG A 71 7.56 3.27 3.52
C ARG A 71 8.20 4.42 4.29
N ILE A 72 7.90 5.67 3.92
CA ILE A 72 8.37 6.85 4.68
C ILE A 72 7.78 6.90 6.09
N CYS A 73 6.48 6.63 6.27
CA CYS A 73 5.86 6.58 7.60
C CYS A 73 6.52 5.54 8.50
N ASP A 74 6.86 4.39 7.92
CA ASP A 74 7.46 3.28 8.63
C ASP A 74 8.89 3.60 9.05
N ILE A 75 9.68 4.20 8.16
CA ILE A 75 11.02 4.69 8.47
C ILE A 75 10.97 5.74 9.59
N ARG A 76 10.06 6.73 9.50
CA ARG A 76 9.92 7.78 10.51
C ARG A 76 9.48 7.27 11.89
N ARG A 77 8.82 6.10 11.97
CA ARG A 77 8.44 5.46 13.24
C ARG A 77 9.59 4.70 13.91
N CYS A 78 10.68 4.42 13.20
CA CYS A 78 11.87 3.77 13.74
C CYS A 78 12.87 4.77 14.37
N ASN A 79 12.59 6.07 14.32
CA ASN A 79 13.32 7.14 14.99
C ASN A 79 12.45 7.76 16.09
#